data_AF-A0A946Z1J1-F1
#
_entry.id   AF-A0A946Z1J1-F1
#
_cell.length_a   1.000
_cell.length_b   1.000
_cell.length_c   1.000
_cell.angle_alpha   90.00
_cell.angle_beta   90.00
_cell.angle_gamma   90.00
#
_symmetry.space_group_name_H-M   'P 1'
#
loop_
_entity.id
_entity.type
_entity.pdbx_description
1 polymer ?
#
loop_
_entity_poly.entity_id
_entity_poly.type
_entity_poly.pdbx_seq_one_letter_code
_entity_poly.pdbx_strand_id
1 'polypeptide(L)' 'MSVVVREDPQLIPLCPHCSAELNEIVATMPRAQGSGSFTFGKRTVYACSRCRKVLGFSQRKGFWAG' A
#
# COMPACT_ATOMS: atom_id res chain seq x y z
N MET A 1 26.99 13.82 8.79
CA MET A 1 25.85 13.49 9.66
C MET A 1 25.34 12.13 9.19
N SER A 2 25.52 11.08 9.99
CA SER A 2 25.12 9.72 9.60
C SER A 2 23.72 9.41 10.13
N VAL A 3 22.90 8.80 9.29
CA VAL A 3 21.58 8.28 9.69
C VAL A 3 21.79 6.85 10.20
N VAL A 4 21.31 6.56 11.40
CA VAL A 4 21.33 5.22 11.98
C VAL A 4 19.94 4.62 11.84
N VAL A 5 19.83 3.49 11.15
CA VAL A 5 18.58 2.75 11.00
C VAL A 5 18.47 1.73 12.13
N ARG A 6 17.31 1.68 12.79
CA ARG A 6 16.96 0.67 13.80
C ARG A 6 15.58 0.13 13.48
N GLU A 7 15.38 -1.16 13.73
CA GLU A 7 14.06 -1.77 13.66
C GLU A 7 13.35 -1.54 15.00
N ASP A 8 12.13 -1.02 14.94
CA ASP A 8 11.25 -0.83 16.08
C ASP A 8 9.90 -1.48 15.78
N PRO A 9 9.59 -2.65 16.39
CA PRO A 9 8.33 -3.35 16.17
C PRO A 9 7.13 -2.66 16.82
N GLN A 10 7.35 -1.71 17.73
CA GLN A 10 6.27 -0.97 18.41
C GLN A 10 5.98 0.38 17.73
N LEU A 11 6.75 0.74 16.70
CA LEU A 11 6.54 1.97 15.95
C LEU A 11 5.19 1.93 15.21
N ILE A 12 4.28 2.80 15.63
CA ILE A 12 3.05 3.08 14.88
C ILE A 12 3.33 4.26 13.94
N PRO A 13 3.38 4.05 12.61
CA PRO A 13 3.71 5.12 11.69
C PRO A 13 2.60 6.16 11.64
N LEU A 14 2.97 7.42 11.39
CA LEU A 14 2.02 8.49 11.12
C LEU A 14 1.70 8.57 9.63
N CYS A 15 0.45 8.94 9.31
CA CYS A 15 0.06 9.24 7.95
C CYS A 15 0.83 10.48 7.46
N PRO A 16 1.54 10.42 6.33
CA PRO A 16 2.31 11.57 5.82
C PRO A 16 1.41 12.73 5.36
N HIS A 17 0.09 12.52 5.27
CA HIS A 17 -0.85 13.50 4.74
C HIS A 17 -1.75 14.16 5.77
N CYS A 18 -1.98 13.52 6.92
CA CYS A 18 -2.85 14.05 7.97
C CYS A 18 -2.28 13.87 9.38
N SER A 19 -1.07 13.33 9.50
CA SER A 19 -0.34 13.12 10.76
C SER A 19 -1.07 12.26 11.80
N ALA A 20 -2.13 11.55 11.40
CA ALA A 20 -2.79 10.60 12.27
C ALA A 20 -2.03 9.28 12.32
N GLU A 21 -2.06 8.63 13.48
CA GLU A 21 -1.55 7.27 13.66
C GLU A 21 -2.21 6.29 12.70
N LEU A 22 -1.39 5.50 12.00
CA LEU A 22 -1.82 4.46 11.07
C LEU A 22 -2.00 3.12 11.81
N ASN A 23 -2.91 3.11 12.78
CA ASN A 23 -3.38 1.89 13.44
C ASN A 23 -4.16 0.97 12.49
N GLU A 24 -4.68 1.53 11.40
CA GLU A 24 -5.41 0.83 10.36
C GLU A 24 -5.05 1.38 8.97
N ILE A 25 -4.83 0.48 8.01
CA ILE A 25 -4.63 0.81 6.59
C ILE A 25 -5.71 0.10 5.78
N VAL A 26 -6.53 0.86 5.07
CA VAL A 26 -7.55 0.32 4.19
C VAL A 26 -6.95 -0.02 2.83
N ALA A 27 -7.34 -1.17 2.29
CA ALA A 27 -6.87 -1.64 0.99
C ALA A 27 -8.06 -1.80 0.03
N THR A 28 -7.91 -1.31 -1.20
CA THR A 28 -8.90 -1.49 -2.27
C THR A 28 -8.24 -2.08 -3.52
N MET A 29 -9.02 -2.82 -4.30
CA MET A 29 -8.59 -3.38 -5.58
C MET A 29 -9.42 -2.75 -6.71
N PRO A 30 -8.95 -1.64 -7.31
CA PRO A 30 -9.65 -1.02 -8.42
C PRO A 30 -9.77 -2.01 -9.57
N ARG A 31 -10.99 -2.19 -10.08
CA ARG A 31 -11.20 -2.92 -11.34
C ARG A 31 -10.62 -2.06 -12.47
N ALA A 32 -9.63 -2.55 -13.18
CA ALA A 32 -9.26 -1.89 -14.42
C ALA A 32 -10.26 -2.25 -15.51
N GLN A 33 -10.62 -1.25 -16.31
CA GLN A 33 -11.54 -1.41 -17.42
C GLN A 33 -10.70 -1.52 -18.69
N GLY A 34 -10.79 -2.65 -19.41
CA GLY A 34 -10.19 -2.81 -20.73
C GLY A 34 -9.40 -4.10 -20.97
N SER A 35 -9.88 -4.86 -21.95
CA SER A 35 -9.25 -5.98 -22.69
C SER A 35 -8.94 -7.28 -21.90
N GLY A 36 -9.28 -8.42 -22.52
CA GLY A 36 -9.30 -9.78 -21.94
C GLY A 36 -7.97 -10.37 -21.48
N SER A 37 -6.91 -9.57 -21.34
CA SER A 37 -5.61 -9.96 -20.78
C SER A 37 -5.37 -9.42 -19.36
N PHE A 38 -6.34 -8.72 -18.76
CA PHE A 38 -6.19 -8.04 -17.46
C PHE A 38 -6.27 -8.96 -16.23
N THR A 39 -6.44 -10.27 -16.42
CA THR A 39 -6.67 -11.24 -15.34
C THR A 39 -5.43 -11.56 -14.48
N PHE A 40 -4.23 -11.10 -14.87
CA PHE A 40 -2.96 -11.52 -14.26
C PHE A 40 -2.31 -10.54 -13.27
N GLY A 41 -2.94 -9.40 -12.97
CA GLY A 41 -2.38 -8.40 -12.06
C GLY A 41 -3.39 -7.85 -11.05
N LYS A 42 -3.42 -8.39 -9.83
CA LYS A 42 -4.13 -7.75 -8.71
C LYS A 42 -3.35 -6.51 -8.28
N ARG A 43 -3.91 -5.32 -8.56
CA ARG A 43 -3.39 -4.04 -8.10
C ARG A 43 -4.12 -3.65 -6.82
N THR A 44 -3.42 -3.65 -5.70
CA THR A 44 -3.95 -3.23 -4.41
C THR A 44 -3.48 -1.81 -4.12
N VAL A 45 -4.42 -0.91 -3.84
CA VAL A 45 -4.15 0.45 -3.40
C VAL A 45 -4.37 0.51 -1.89
N TYR A 46 -3.38 1.00 -1.15
CA TYR A 46 -3.47 1.23 0.28
C TYR A 46 -3.77 2.70 0.54
N ALA A 47 -4.67 2.98 1.48
CA ALA A 47 -5.09 4.31 1.86
C ALA A 47 -5.18 4.45 3.38
N CYS A 48 -5.05 5.69 3.85
CA CYS A 48 -5.29 6.02 5.26
C CYS A 48 -6.78 5.85 5.61
N SER A 49 -7.10 5.16 6.71
CA SER A 49 -8.49 4.99 7.15
C SER A 49 -9.18 6.31 7.53
N ARG A 50 -8.41 7.32 7.97
CA ARG A 50 -8.97 8.61 8.40
C ARG A 50 -9.13 9.60 7.24
N CYS A 51 -8.07 9.89 6.48
CA CYS A 51 -8.10 10.90 5.43
C CYS A 51 -8.36 10.33 4.02
N ARG A 52 -8.37 9.00 3.85
CA ARG A 52 -8.58 8.30 2.58
C ARG A 52 -7.56 8.58 1.47
N LYS A 53 -6.49 9.33 1.76
CA LYS A 53 -5.39 9.56 0.82
C LYS A 53 -4.56 8.30 0.65
N VAL A 54 -4.02 8.12 -0.56
CA VAL A 54 -3.22 6.96 -0.95
C VAL A 54 -1.88 6.97 -0.21
N LEU A 55 -1.56 5.82 0.39
CA LEU A 55 -0.29 5.55 1.07
C LEU A 55 0.68 4.77 0.17
N GLY A 56 0.16 3.97 -0.75
CA GLY A 56 0.98 3.21 -1.68
C GLY A 56 0.16 2.28 -2.57
N PHE A 57 0.86 1.65 -3.52
CA PHE A 57 0.31 0.63 -4.40
C PHE A 57 1.15 -0.63 -4.32
N SER A 58 0.50 -1.78 -4.28
CA SER A 58 1.13 -3.08 -4.51
C SER A 58 0.60 -3.65 -5.82
N GLN A 59 1.52 -4.10 -6.66
CA GLN A 59 1.18 -4.87 -7.84
C GLN A 59 1.78 -6.25 -7.63
N ARG A 60 0.93 -7.25 -7.41
CA ARG A 60 1.40 -8.63 -7.49
C ARG A 60 1.47 -8.98 -8.97
N LYS A 61 2.68 -9.01 -9.53
CA LYS A 61 2.93 -9.76 -10.76
C LYS A 61 2.62 -11.22 -10.43
N GLY A 62 1.71 -11.84 -11.18
CA GLY A 62 1.41 -13.26 -11.04
C GLY A 62 2.72 -14.05 -11.01
N PHE A 63 2.90 -14.85 -9.97
CA PHE A 63 4.06 -15.72 -9.82
C PHE A 63 3.93 -16.84 -10.85
N TRP A 64 4.52 -16.61 -12.03
CA TRP A 64 4.84 -17.65 -12.99
C TRP A 64 6.27 -17.41 -13.48
N ALA A 65 7.20 -17.97 -12.74
CA ALA A 65 8.43 -18.56 -13.26
C ALA A 65 8.66 -19.77 -12.37
N GLY A 66 8.20 -20.93 -12.84
CA GLY A 66 8.56 -22.22 -12.26
C GLY A 66 10.01 -22.61 -12.56
#